data_AF-A0A5J4TQ02-F1
#
_entry.id   AF-A0A5J4TQ02-F1
#
_cell.length_a   1.000
_cell.length_b   1.000
_cell.length_c   1.000
_cell.angle_alpha   90.00
_cell.angle_beta   90.00
_cell.angle_gamma   90.00
#
_symmetry.space_group_name_H-M   'P 1'
#
loop_
_entity.id
_entity.type
_entity.pdbx_description
1 polymer ?
#
loop_
_entity_poly.entity_id
_entity_poly.type
_entity_poly.pdbx_seq_one_letter_code
_entity_poly.pdbx_strand_id
1 'polypeptide(L)'
;MATEEFSKDKSNQQTNVKCETLEKGPKRKYTRKSKPDEKAKAMIDQMINEQTNEQTNEQTIEPTNRKIIEEKYDQRISELRNQHGRTDKEQDERSYLVYRLEKNRDDNIFLEIMKPIAELYMQEQDSKTIIERVKDAMINTVNYTKIGQQEGKKQQITGKLIDLSLMDDNNLCVIDIDIHKDKSIEEIDKIRQNLIYTLPPNEGLVKTAHGGLHIYCNKNYYQLPSNRNVKVAITDSFDID
;
A
#
# COMPACT_ATOMS: atom_id res chain seq x y z
N MET A 1 44.17 -19.38 -27.41
CA MET A 1 44.29 -20.58 -26.54
C MET A 1 44.36 -20.11 -25.09
N ALA A 2 43.75 -20.90 -24.19
CA ALA A 2 43.40 -20.62 -22.78
C ALA A 2 42.28 -19.57 -22.66
N THR A 3 40.99 -19.82 -22.38
CA THR A 3 40.22 -20.83 -21.60
C THR A 3 40.68 -21.03 -20.17
N GLU A 4 39.97 -20.39 -19.24
CA GLU A 4 39.78 -20.87 -17.88
C GLU A 4 38.32 -20.59 -17.47
N GLU A 5 37.62 -21.69 -17.19
CA GLU A 5 36.24 -21.76 -16.70
C GLU A 5 36.21 -21.51 -15.19
N PHE A 6 35.22 -20.79 -14.67
CA PHE A 6 34.73 -21.04 -13.32
C PHE A 6 33.21 -20.86 -13.21
N SER A 7 32.58 -22.02 -12.98
CA SER A 7 31.49 -22.33 -12.06
C SER A 7 30.08 -21.72 -12.27
N LYS A 8 29.20 -22.58 -12.78
CA LYS A 8 27.74 -22.55 -12.60
C LYS A 8 27.39 -23.10 -11.21
N ASP A 9 26.65 -22.33 -10.41
CA ASP A 9 25.61 -22.76 -9.44
C ASP A 9 25.25 -21.54 -8.54
N LYS A 10 24.01 -21.14 -8.24
CA LYS A 10 22.69 -21.78 -8.23
C LYS A 10 21.60 -20.79 -8.62
N SER A 11 20.68 -21.28 -9.42
CA SER A 11 19.33 -20.77 -9.63
C SER A 11 18.58 -20.66 -8.29
N ASN A 12 18.08 -19.47 -7.96
CA ASN A 12 16.75 -19.36 -7.35
C ASN A 12 16.04 -18.15 -7.94
N GLN A 13 15.14 -18.44 -8.87
CA GLN A 13 14.26 -17.48 -9.50
C GLN A 13 13.25 -16.97 -8.47
N GLN A 14 13.25 -15.66 -8.22
CA GLN A 14 12.00 -14.94 -7.95
C GLN A 14 11.91 -13.80 -8.97
N THR A 15 11.34 -14.16 -10.10
CA THR A 15 10.84 -13.25 -11.12
C THR A 15 9.60 -12.56 -10.57
N ASN A 16 9.68 -11.28 -10.18
CA ASN A 16 8.54 -10.35 -10.13
C ASN A 16 8.96 -8.88 -9.90
N VAL A 17 10.10 -8.45 -10.43
CA VAL A 17 10.41 -7.01 -10.54
C VAL A 17 10.40 -6.64 -12.02
N LYS A 18 9.35 -5.94 -12.45
CA LYS A 18 9.24 -5.42 -13.81
C LYS A 18 9.73 -3.97 -13.82
N CYS A 19 10.99 -3.76 -14.23
CA CYS A 19 11.50 -2.42 -14.52
C CYS A 19 11.15 -2.09 -15.98
N GLU A 20 10.26 -1.12 -16.21
CA GLU A 20 9.95 -0.62 -17.55
C GLU A 20 10.62 0.74 -17.81
N THR A 21 11.45 0.80 -18.86
CA THR A 21 12.01 2.04 -19.41
C THR A 21 11.32 2.33 -20.73
N LEU A 22 10.62 3.47 -20.86
CA LEU A 22 9.85 3.82 -22.06
C LEU A 22 10.64 4.78 -22.96
N GLU A 23 10.98 4.34 -24.18
CA GLU A 23 11.43 5.21 -25.27
C GLU A 23 10.24 5.73 -26.11
N LYS A 24 10.31 7.00 -26.55
CA LYS A 24 9.23 7.66 -27.30
C LYS A 24 9.26 7.29 -28.80
N GLY A 25 8.23 6.56 -29.26
CA GLY A 25 7.96 6.33 -30.69
C GLY A 25 7.01 7.36 -31.34
N PRO A 26 6.94 7.43 -32.69
CA PRO A 26 6.17 8.45 -33.42
C PRO A 26 4.65 8.19 -33.45
N LYS A 27 3.85 9.26 -33.33
CA LYS A 27 2.36 9.22 -33.28
C LYS A 27 1.71 8.92 -34.65
N ARG A 28 0.72 8.01 -34.71
CA ARG A 28 -0.21 7.85 -35.84
C ARG A 28 -1.61 8.39 -35.51
N LYS A 29 -2.33 8.92 -36.51
CA LYS A 29 -3.70 9.44 -36.41
C LYS A 29 -4.73 8.30 -36.54
N TYR A 30 -5.77 8.31 -35.72
CA TYR A 30 -6.84 7.30 -35.69
C TYR A 30 -8.18 7.92 -36.12
N THR A 31 -8.93 7.23 -36.98
CA THR A 31 -10.32 7.55 -37.36
C THR A 31 -11.20 6.35 -37.06
N ARG A 32 -12.25 6.53 -36.24
CA ARG A 32 -13.16 5.47 -35.78
C ARG A 32 -14.52 5.56 -36.50
N LYS A 33 -15.01 4.46 -37.05
CA LYS A 33 -16.44 4.20 -37.32
C LYS A 33 -16.86 2.97 -36.51
N SER A 34 -17.99 3.02 -35.80
CA SER A 34 -18.50 1.93 -34.96
C SER A 34 -19.73 1.26 -35.58
N LYS A 35 -19.69 -0.05 -35.74
CA LYS A 35 -20.87 -0.94 -35.78
C LYS A 35 -21.01 -1.58 -34.39
N PRO A 36 -22.23 -1.81 -33.89
CA PRO A 36 -22.43 -2.48 -32.59
C PRO A 36 -22.03 -3.95 -32.72
N ASP A 37 -21.02 -4.35 -31.95
CA ASP A 37 -20.50 -5.71 -31.87
C ASP A 37 -21.39 -6.50 -30.91
N GLU A 38 -22.08 -7.54 -31.38
CA GLU A 38 -22.96 -8.39 -30.56
C GLU A 38 -22.22 -8.99 -29.34
N LYS A 39 -20.89 -9.09 -29.44
CA LYS A 39 -20.00 -9.48 -28.35
C LYS A 39 -20.03 -8.51 -27.16
N ALA A 40 -20.20 -7.22 -27.42
CA ALA A 40 -20.33 -6.20 -26.37
C ALA A 40 -21.68 -6.30 -25.66
N LYS A 41 -22.74 -6.69 -26.37
CA LYS A 41 -24.07 -6.90 -25.76
C LYS A 41 -24.06 -8.13 -24.85
N ALA A 42 -23.41 -9.22 -25.28
CA ALA A 42 -23.21 -10.41 -24.45
C ALA A 42 -22.36 -10.15 -23.20
N MET A 43 -21.34 -9.29 -23.29
CA MET A 43 -20.54 -8.89 -22.11
C MET A 43 -21.35 -8.08 -21.10
N ILE A 44 -22.27 -7.22 -21.56
CA ILE A 44 -23.14 -6.43 -20.68
C ILE A 44 -24.15 -7.34 -19.98
N ASP A 45 -24.77 -8.28 -20.69
CA ASP A 45 -25.71 -9.23 -20.09
C ASP A 45 -25.01 -10.17 -19.09
N GLN A 46 -23.74 -10.51 -19.33
CA GLN A 46 -22.92 -11.28 -18.39
C GLN A 46 -22.58 -10.46 -17.12
N MET A 47 -22.22 -9.18 -17.26
CA MET A 47 -21.99 -8.28 -16.12
C MET A 47 -23.25 -8.08 -15.26
N ILE A 48 -24.43 -8.00 -15.89
CA ILE A 48 -25.70 -7.87 -15.16
C ILE A 48 -26.02 -9.17 -14.38
N ASN A 49 -25.74 -10.34 -14.96
CA ASN A 49 -25.97 -11.62 -14.29
C ASN A 49 -24.96 -11.87 -13.15
N GLU A 50 -23.71 -11.40 -13.29
CA GLU A 50 -22.70 -11.39 -12.22
C GLU A 50 -23.09 -10.44 -11.07
N GLN A 51 -23.58 -9.23 -11.37
CA GLN A 51 -24.11 -8.30 -10.35
C GLN A 51 -25.35 -8.84 -9.62
N THR A 52 -26.18 -9.65 -10.29
CA THR A 52 -27.35 -10.29 -9.65
C THR A 52 -26.95 -11.43 -8.70
N ASN A 53 -25.82 -12.11 -8.96
CA ASN A 53 -25.23 -13.08 -8.05
C ASN A 53 -24.49 -12.44 -6.87
N GLU A 54 -23.87 -11.27 -7.06
CA GLU A 54 -23.23 -10.50 -5.98
C GLU A 54 -24.25 -9.95 -4.97
N GLN A 55 -25.41 -9.46 -5.42
CA GLN A 55 -26.51 -9.04 -4.52
C GLN A 55 -27.10 -10.20 -3.70
N THR A 56 -26.98 -11.45 -4.17
CA THR A 56 -27.41 -12.65 -3.41
C THR A 56 -26.32 -13.11 -2.43
N ASN A 57 -25.05 -12.84 -2.72
CA ASN A 57 -23.92 -13.14 -1.84
C ASN A 57 -23.81 -12.17 -0.66
N GLU A 58 -24.14 -10.89 -0.83
CA GLU A 58 -24.19 -9.91 0.28
C GLU A 58 -25.25 -10.26 1.34
N GLN A 59 -26.40 -10.81 0.94
CA GLN A 59 -27.43 -11.26 1.88
C GLN A 59 -27.10 -12.57 2.61
N THR A 60 -26.09 -13.33 2.16
CA THR A 60 -25.79 -14.69 2.69
C THR A 60 -24.43 -14.78 3.40
N ILE A 61 -23.45 -13.95 3.05
CA ILE A 61 -22.09 -13.99 3.63
C ILE A 61 -22.04 -13.33 5.03
N GLU A 62 -22.76 -12.22 5.24
CA GLU A 62 -22.82 -11.52 6.53
C GLU A 62 -23.39 -12.40 7.68
N PRO A 63 -24.54 -13.08 7.52
CA PRO A 63 -25.08 -13.93 8.58
C PRO A 63 -24.23 -15.19 8.83
N THR A 64 -23.54 -15.71 7.80
CA THR A 64 -22.69 -16.90 7.92
C THR A 64 -21.41 -16.60 8.71
N ASN A 65 -20.76 -15.45 8.45
CA ASN A 65 -19.57 -15.03 9.20
C ASN A 65 -19.90 -14.66 10.65
N ARG A 66 -21.02 -13.96 10.89
CA ARG A 66 -21.48 -13.61 12.24
C ARG A 66 -21.69 -14.86 13.10
N LYS A 67 -22.35 -15.88 12.54
CA LYS A 67 -22.63 -17.13 13.26
C LYS A 67 -21.36 -17.90 13.61
N ILE A 68 -20.38 -17.96 12.69
CA ILE A 68 -19.08 -18.58 12.95
C ILE A 68 -18.31 -17.83 14.06
N ILE A 69 -18.35 -16.50 14.07
CA ILE A 69 -17.68 -15.68 15.09
C ILE A 69 -18.38 -15.83 16.45
N GLU A 70 -19.72 -15.84 16.47
CA GLU A 70 -20.50 -16.12 17.68
C GLU A 70 -20.16 -17.48 18.28
N GLU A 71 -20.14 -18.54 17.45
CA GLU A 71 -19.78 -19.90 17.89
C GLU A 71 -18.35 -19.95 18.46
N LYS A 72 -17.39 -19.23 17.87
CA LYS A 72 -16.02 -19.11 18.41
C LYS A 72 -15.99 -18.41 19.77
N TYR A 73 -16.77 -17.34 19.96
CA TYR A 73 -16.86 -16.64 21.25
C TYR A 73 -17.48 -17.53 22.32
N ASP A 74 -18.55 -18.23 21.98
CA ASP A 74 -19.24 -19.13 22.90
C ASP A 74 -18.36 -20.32 23.28
N GLN A 75 -17.62 -20.87 22.32
CA GLN A 75 -16.61 -21.89 22.56
C GLN A 75 -15.52 -21.38 23.51
N ARG A 76 -14.98 -20.17 23.27
CA ARG A 76 -13.94 -19.56 24.13
C ARG A 76 -14.43 -19.34 25.56
N ILE A 77 -15.66 -18.87 25.74
CA ILE A 77 -16.27 -18.68 27.07
C ILE A 77 -16.46 -20.03 27.76
N SER A 78 -16.94 -21.05 27.03
CA SER A 78 -17.10 -22.41 27.54
C SER A 78 -15.76 -23.03 27.98
N GLU A 79 -14.71 -22.90 27.16
CA GLU A 79 -13.37 -23.36 27.49
C GLU A 79 -12.84 -22.69 28.78
N LEU A 80 -13.01 -21.38 28.92
CA LEU A 80 -12.61 -20.65 30.13
C LEU A 80 -13.37 -21.11 31.38
N ARG A 81 -14.67 -21.42 31.26
CA ARG A 81 -15.50 -21.93 32.35
C ARG A 81 -15.13 -23.35 32.76
N ASN A 82 -14.71 -24.18 31.80
CA ASN A 82 -14.37 -25.59 32.05
C ASN A 82 -12.91 -25.79 32.53
N GLN A 83 -12.06 -24.76 32.47
CA GLN A 83 -10.70 -24.81 32.99
C GLN A 83 -10.67 -24.70 34.52
N HIS A 84 -10.13 -25.71 35.20
CA HIS A 84 -9.86 -25.65 36.64
C HIS A 84 -8.61 -24.80 36.93
N GLY A 85 -8.73 -23.85 37.84
CA GLY A 85 -7.59 -23.08 38.36
C GLY A 85 -6.85 -23.91 39.42
N ARG A 86 -5.54 -23.73 39.55
CA ARG A 86 -4.75 -24.37 40.61
C ARG A 86 -4.84 -23.60 41.93
N THR A 87 -5.25 -22.34 41.88
CA THR A 87 -5.39 -21.44 43.03
C THR A 87 -6.67 -20.61 42.94
N ASP A 88 -7.17 -20.16 44.09
CA ASP A 88 -8.38 -19.30 44.19
C ASP A 88 -8.23 -18.01 43.38
N LYS A 89 -7.02 -17.42 43.37
CA LYS A 89 -6.71 -16.21 42.61
C LYS A 89 -6.85 -16.42 41.10
N GLU A 90 -6.42 -17.56 40.58
CA GLU A 90 -6.59 -17.90 39.15
C GLU A 90 -8.07 -18.09 38.79
N GLN A 91 -8.88 -18.60 39.72
CA GLN A 91 -10.34 -18.72 39.52
C GLN A 91 -11.04 -17.37 39.52
N ASP A 92 -10.64 -16.45 40.40
CA ASP A 92 -11.20 -15.09 40.44
C ASP A 92 -10.86 -14.29 39.17
N GLU A 93 -9.61 -14.35 38.72
CA GLU A 93 -9.16 -13.67 37.49
C GLU A 93 -9.89 -14.21 36.25
N ARG A 94 -10.10 -15.53 36.16
CA ARG A 94 -10.90 -16.15 35.09
C ARG A 94 -12.35 -15.74 35.15
N SER A 95 -12.96 -15.74 36.33
CA SER A 95 -14.36 -15.31 36.51
C SER A 95 -14.54 -13.86 36.04
N TYR A 96 -13.60 -12.98 36.38
CA TYR A 96 -13.60 -11.60 35.91
C TYR A 96 -13.41 -11.49 34.38
N LEU A 97 -12.57 -12.34 33.78
CA LEU A 97 -12.36 -12.37 32.33
C LEU A 97 -13.62 -12.84 31.58
N VAL A 98 -14.27 -13.91 32.06
CA VAL A 98 -15.54 -14.41 31.53
C VAL A 98 -16.63 -13.34 31.60
N TYR A 99 -16.78 -12.67 32.75
CA TYR A 99 -17.71 -11.55 32.91
C TYR A 99 -17.48 -10.43 31.88
N ARG A 100 -16.22 -10.03 31.64
CA ARG A 100 -15.90 -9.01 30.64
C ARG A 100 -16.19 -9.47 29.22
N LEU A 101 -15.88 -10.72 28.88
CA LEU A 101 -16.13 -11.27 27.55
C LEU A 101 -17.62 -11.36 27.24
N GLU A 102 -18.44 -11.75 28.23
CA GLU A 102 -19.90 -11.80 28.09
C GLU A 102 -20.50 -10.40 27.98
N LYS A 103 -20.04 -9.46 28.82
CA LYS A 103 -20.54 -8.08 28.81
C LYS A 103 -20.26 -7.36 27.50
N ASN A 104 -19.11 -7.60 26.88
CA ASN A 104 -18.69 -6.96 25.64
C ASN A 104 -18.85 -7.89 24.43
N ARG A 105 -19.64 -8.97 24.53
CA ARG A 105 -19.74 -10.01 23.50
C ARG A 105 -20.15 -9.40 22.16
N ASP A 106 -21.28 -8.71 22.13
CA ASP A 106 -21.85 -8.18 20.89
C ASP A 106 -20.96 -7.08 20.28
N ASP A 107 -20.37 -6.22 21.11
CA ASP A 107 -19.44 -5.17 20.65
C ASP A 107 -18.17 -5.77 20.03
N ASN A 108 -17.59 -6.80 20.65
CA ASN A 108 -16.40 -7.46 20.12
C ASN A 108 -16.69 -8.20 18.81
N ILE A 109 -17.84 -8.88 18.73
CA ILE A 109 -18.28 -9.58 17.53
C ILE A 109 -18.53 -8.57 16.40
N PHE A 110 -19.18 -7.45 16.71
CA PHE A 110 -19.38 -6.36 15.76
C PHE A 110 -18.05 -5.81 15.26
N LEU A 111 -17.09 -5.53 16.15
CA LEU A 111 -15.76 -5.06 15.76
C LEU A 111 -15.02 -6.07 14.86
N GLU A 112 -15.12 -7.36 15.16
CA GLU A 112 -14.47 -8.42 14.39
C GLU A 112 -15.08 -8.59 12.99
N ILE A 113 -16.40 -8.39 12.86
CA ILE A 113 -17.09 -8.37 11.56
C ILE A 113 -16.75 -7.10 10.77
N MET A 114 -16.73 -5.95 11.44
CA MET A 114 -16.53 -4.66 10.79
C MET A 114 -15.09 -4.42 10.35
N LYS A 115 -14.11 -4.99 11.05
CA LYS A 115 -12.69 -4.79 10.75
C LYS A 115 -12.31 -5.15 9.29
N PRO A 116 -12.59 -6.35 8.77
CA PRO A 116 -12.26 -6.67 7.38
C PRO A 116 -13.06 -5.83 6.39
N ILE A 117 -14.32 -5.48 6.70
CA ILE A 117 -15.15 -4.62 5.84
C ILE A 117 -14.57 -3.21 5.78
N ALA A 118 -14.13 -2.65 6.91
CA ALA A 118 -13.46 -1.35 6.96
C ALA A 118 -12.13 -1.39 6.19
N GLU A 119 -11.33 -2.45 6.34
CA GLU A 119 -10.09 -2.64 5.58
C GLU A 119 -10.35 -2.70 4.07
N LEU A 120 -11.37 -3.43 3.63
CA LEU A 120 -11.79 -3.50 2.22
C LEU A 120 -12.30 -2.15 1.70
N TYR A 121 -13.15 -1.48 2.47
CA TYR A 121 -13.67 -0.15 2.12
C TYR A 121 -12.55 0.88 1.96
N MET A 122 -11.53 0.81 2.83
CA MET A 122 -10.34 1.65 2.72
C MET A 122 -9.51 1.32 1.48
N GLN A 123 -9.35 0.04 1.14
CA GLN A 123 -8.67 -0.38 -0.09
C GLN A 123 -9.42 0.06 -1.36
N GLU A 124 -10.75 -0.01 -1.34
CA GLU A 124 -11.60 0.36 -2.47
C GLU A 124 -11.62 1.87 -2.70
N GLN A 125 -11.59 2.69 -1.64
CA GLN A 125 -11.46 4.14 -1.76
C GLN A 125 -10.10 4.58 -2.32
N ASP A 126 -9.05 3.80 -2.10
CA ASP A 126 -7.70 4.03 -2.63
C ASP A 126 -7.41 3.20 -3.90
N SER A 127 -8.41 2.91 -4.72
CA SER A 127 -8.23 2.13 -5.96
C SER A 127 -7.35 2.83 -7.02
N LYS A 128 -7.11 4.14 -6.86
CA LYS A 128 -6.28 4.93 -7.76
C LYS A 128 -4.81 4.61 -7.55
N THR A 129 -4.11 4.36 -8.65
CA THR A 129 -2.65 4.26 -8.66
C THR A 129 -2.02 5.57 -8.19
N ILE A 130 -0.80 5.52 -7.64
CA ILE A 130 -0.06 6.73 -7.21
C ILE A 130 0.02 7.76 -8.36
N ILE A 131 0.26 7.30 -9.58
CA ILE A 131 0.34 8.19 -10.75
C ILE A 131 -0.98 8.91 -11.02
N GLU A 132 -2.13 8.24 -10.85
CA GLU A 132 -3.45 8.87 -11.01
C GLU A 132 -3.74 9.88 -9.90
N ARG A 133 -3.24 9.62 -8.69
CA ARG A 133 -3.40 10.50 -7.53
C ARG A 133 -2.55 11.77 -7.65
N VAL A 134 -1.33 11.68 -8.18
CA VAL A 134 -0.39 12.81 -8.27
C VAL A 134 -0.46 13.57 -9.61
N LYS A 135 -1.22 13.09 -10.60
CA LYS A 135 -1.19 13.60 -11.98
C LYS A 135 -1.43 15.12 -12.08
N ASP A 136 -2.38 15.64 -11.30
CA ASP A 136 -2.80 17.05 -11.36
C ASP A 136 -1.89 17.94 -10.48
N ALA A 137 -1.13 17.32 -9.57
CA ALA A 137 -0.11 17.95 -8.74
C ALA A 137 1.30 17.89 -9.33
N MET A 138 1.48 17.23 -10.49
CA MET A 138 2.79 17.12 -11.16
C MET A 138 3.13 18.41 -11.91
N ILE A 139 4.22 19.07 -11.49
CA ILE A 139 4.75 20.27 -12.14
C ILE A 139 6.07 19.93 -12.83
N ASN A 140 6.26 20.40 -14.07
CA ASN A 140 7.53 20.22 -14.77
C ASN A 140 8.61 21.10 -14.13
N THR A 141 9.76 20.52 -13.81
CA THR A 141 10.96 21.29 -13.48
C THR A 141 11.70 21.63 -14.77
N VAL A 142 12.20 22.86 -14.85
CA VAL A 142 12.95 23.34 -16.01
C VAL A 142 14.38 23.69 -15.62
N ASN A 143 15.33 23.42 -16.51
CA ASN A 143 16.72 23.86 -16.37
C ASN A 143 17.37 23.52 -15.00
N TYR A 144 17.04 22.35 -14.42
CA TYR A 144 17.50 21.89 -13.11
C TYR A 144 17.12 22.81 -11.93
N THR A 145 16.16 23.71 -12.12
CA THR A 145 15.65 24.58 -11.07
C THR A 145 14.39 23.98 -10.43
N LYS A 146 14.28 24.07 -9.09
CA LYS A 146 13.18 23.49 -8.31
C LYS A 146 11.86 24.22 -8.55
N ILE A 147 11.87 25.56 -8.57
CA ILE A 147 10.72 26.43 -8.86
C ILE A 147 11.26 27.70 -9.51
N GLY A 148 10.64 28.16 -10.60
CA GLY A 148 10.85 29.51 -11.14
C GLY A 148 11.62 29.57 -12.47
N GLN A 149 11.06 30.35 -13.39
CA GLN A 149 11.70 30.78 -14.63
C GLN A 149 12.84 31.75 -14.32
N GLN A 150 14.01 31.55 -14.93
CA GLN A 150 14.92 32.68 -15.16
C GLN A 150 14.47 33.37 -16.45
N GLU A 151 14.10 34.64 -16.32
CA GLU A 151 13.68 35.49 -17.45
C GLU A 151 14.73 35.44 -18.57
N GLY A 152 14.28 35.19 -19.81
CA GLY A 152 15.15 35.16 -20.99
C GLY A 152 15.88 33.85 -21.29
N LYS A 153 15.77 32.77 -20.49
CA LYS A 153 16.38 31.46 -20.81
C LYS A 153 15.42 30.51 -21.54
N LYS A 154 15.94 29.76 -22.52
CA LYS A 154 15.20 28.65 -23.16
C LYS A 154 14.80 27.62 -22.10
N GLN A 155 13.56 27.16 -22.17
CA GLN A 155 13.02 26.17 -21.24
C GLN A 155 13.36 24.77 -21.75
N GLN A 156 14.17 24.04 -21.00
CA GLN A 156 14.32 22.59 -21.15
C GLN A 156 13.67 21.93 -19.95
N ILE A 157 12.69 21.05 -20.18
CA ILE A 157 12.13 20.20 -19.13
C ILE A 157 13.23 19.24 -18.68
N THR A 158 13.63 19.36 -17.41
CA THR A 158 14.71 18.56 -16.81
C THR A 158 14.18 17.53 -15.83
N GLY A 159 12.91 17.60 -15.45
CA GLY A 159 12.28 16.65 -14.55
C GLY A 159 10.84 17.01 -14.20
N LYS A 160 10.33 16.36 -13.15
CA LYS A 160 9.02 16.63 -12.58
C LYS A 160 9.12 16.70 -11.06
N LEU A 161 8.31 17.56 -10.46
CA LEU A 161 8.08 17.64 -9.03
C LEU A 161 6.60 17.35 -8.77
N ILE A 162 6.27 16.87 -7.57
CA ILE A 162 4.90 16.72 -7.11
C ILE A 162 4.67 17.76 -6.03
N ASP A 163 3.74 18.67 -6.26
CA ASP A 163 3.32 19.63 -5.25
C ASP A 163 2.17 19.04 -4.43
N LEU A 164 2.50 18.49 -3.25
CA LEU A 164 1.50 17.91 -2.36
C LEU A 164 0.42 18.92 -1.89
N SER A 165 0.60 20.24 -2.09
CA SER A 165 -0.44 21.24 -1.78
C SER A 165 -1.52 21.35 -2.85
N LEU A 166 -1.24 20.84 -4.05
CA LEU A 166 -2.19 20.76 -5.17
C LEU A 166 -2.87 19.39 -5.25
N MET A 167 -2.60 18.50 -4.30
CA MET A 167 -3.26 17.21 -4.23
C MET A 167 -4.61 17.32 -3.55
N ASP A 168 -5.65 16.80 -4.19
CA ASP A 168 -6.97 16.59 -3.58
C ASP A 168 -6.98 15.36 -2.63
N ASP A 169 -5.87 14.64 -2.58
CA ASP A 169 -5.71 13.40 -1.84
C ASP A 169 -5.02 13.63 -0.50
N ASN A 170 -5.80 13.55 0.59
CA ASN A 170 -5.29 13.70 1.94
C ASN A 170 -4.67 12.43 2.51
N ASN A 171 -4.89 11.29 1.84
CA ASN A 171 -4.49 9.98 2.31
C ASN A 171 -3.10 9.54 1.78
N LEU A 172 -2.53 10.24 0.80
CA LEU A 172 -1.15 9.98 0.36
C LEU A 172 -0.13 10.63 1.29
N CYS A 173 0.88 9.86 1.69
CA CYS A 173 2.08 10.33 2.37
C CYS A 173 3.32 10.06 1.51
N VAL A 174 4.35 10.88 1.69
CA VAL A 174 5.68 10.65 1.13
C VAL A 174 6.65 10.66 2.28
N ILE A 175 7.44 9.60 2.43
CA ILE A 175 8.56 9.49 3.36
C ILE A 175 9.83 9.64 2.54
N ASP A 176 10.69 10.59 2.91
CA ASP A 176 11.98 10.79 2.26
C ASP A 176 13.10 10.19 3.12
N ILE A 177 13.86 9.26 2.54
CA ILE A 177 15.00 8.63 3.19
C ILE A 177 16.27 9.09 2.48
N ASP A 178 17.00 9.96 3.16
CA ASP A 178 18.29 10.45 2.71
C ASP A 178 19.43 9.59 3.27
N ILE A 179 20.11 8.85 2.40
CA ILE A 179 21.29 8.05 2.77
C ILE A 179 22.53 8.96 2.72
N HIS A 180 23.37 8.88 3.74
CA HIS A 180 24.57 9.72 3.83
C HIS A 180 25.55 9.41 2.69
N LYS A 181 26.08 10.47 2.06
CA LYS A 181 26.87 10.39 0.82
C LYS A 181 28.32 9.94 1.02
N ASP A 182 28.77 9.86 2.26
CA ASP A 182 30.10 9.39 2.66
C ASP A 182 30.22 7.85 2.63
N LYS A 183 29.09 7.14 2.54
CA LYS A 183 29.04 5.68 2.37
C LYS A 183 29.48 5.24 0.97
N SER A 184 29.99 4.02 0.86
CA SER A 184 30.31 3.42 -0.45
C SER A 184 29.03 3.11 -1.24
N ILE A 185 29.12 2.97 -2.57
CA ILE A 185 27.97 2.59 -3.41
C ILE A 185 27.37 1.25 -2.96
N GLU A 186 28.22 0.29 -2.59
CA GLU A 186 27.81 -1.03 -2.11
C GLU A 186 27.08 -0.93 -0.77
N GLU A 187 27.54 -0.06 0.13
CA GLU A 187 26.90 0.20 1.41
C GLU A 187 25.54 0.89 1.22
N ILE A 188 25.46 1.90 0.34
CA ILE A 188 24.20 2.58 -0.01
C ILE A 188 23.20 1.57 -0.60
N ASP A 189 23.65 0.70 -1.50
CA ASP A 189 22.81 -0.36 -2.08
C ASP A 189 22.32 -1.34 -1.00
N LYS A 190 23.20 -1.75 -0.06
CA LYS A 190 22.84 -2.63 1.04
C LYS A 190 21.82 -2.00 1.98
N ILE A 191 22.01 -0.74 2.37
CA ILE A 191 21.06 0.01 3.20
C ILE A 191 19.70 0.06 2.50
N ARG A 192 19.68 0.41 1.21
CA ARG A 192 18.44 0.49 0.43
C ARG A 192 17.72 -0.86 0.33
N GLN A 193 18.45 -1.95 0.05
CA GLN A 193 17.84 -3.28 -0.03
C GLN A 193 17.28 -3.73 1.32
N ASN A 194 17.98 -3.43 2.42
CA ASN A 194 17.47 -3.71 3.76
C ASN A 194 16.18 -2.93 4.05
N LEU A 195 16.14 -1.63 3.69
CA LEU A 195 14.93 -0.80 3.84
C LEU A 195 13.77 -1.38 3.02
N ILE A 196 14.01 -1.71 1.75
CA ILE A 196 12.98 -2.30 0.87
C ILE A 196 12.46 -3.63 1.44
N TYR A 197 13.33 -4.47 1.99
CA TYR A 197 12.93 -5.76 2.57
C TYR A 197 12.05 -5.60 3.82
N THR A 198 12.22 -4.52 4.57
CA THR A 198 11.41 -4.24 5.76
C THR A 198 10.06 -3.59 5.48
N LEU A 199 9.85 -3.06 4.27
CA LEU A 199 8.62 -2.37 3.93
C LEU A 199 7.48 -3.35 3.61
N PRO A 200 6.23 -2.99 3.95
CA PRO A 200 5.09 -3.79 3.58
C PRO A 200 4.95 -3.90 2.05
N PRO A 201 4.28 -4.96 1.55
CA PRO A 201 4.01 -5.09 0.13
C PRO A 201 3.09 -3.95 -0.35
N ASN A 202 3.20 -3.59 -1.63
CA ASN A 202 2.38 -2.59 -2.32
C ASN A 202 2.65 -1.11 -1.98
N GLU A 203 3.82 -0.80 -1.43
CA GLU A 203 4.28 0.59 -1.28
C GLU A 203 4.89 1.14 -2.58
N GLY A 204 4.67 2.42 -2.87
CA GLY A 204 5.29 3.08 -4.00
C GLY A 204 6.72 3.46 -3.71
N LEU A 205 7.68 2.92 -4.45
CA LEU A 205 9.11 3.15 -4.21
C LEU A 205 9.75 3.91 -5.37
N VAL A 206 10.49 4.99 -5.05
CA VAL A 206 11.26 5.75 -6.03
C VAL A 206 12.67 5.99 -5.49
N LYS A 207 13.68 5.51 -6.22
CA LYS A 207 15.08 5.82 -5.91
C LYS A 207 15.36 7.29 -6.23
N THR A 208 15.96 8.02 -5.28
CA THR A 208 16.32 9.42 -5.48
C THR A 208 17.62 9.54 -6.27
N ALA A 209 17.86 10.73 -6.84
CA ALA A 209 19.07 11.00 -7.62
C ALA A 209 20.38 10.80 -6.82
N HIS A 210 20.33 10.94 -5.49
CA HIS A 210 21.48 10.80 -4.59
C HIS A 210 21.56 9.43 -3.92
N GLY A 211 20.76 8.45 -4.36
CA GLY A 211 20.84 7.08 -3.86
C GLY A 211 19.92 6.75 -2.68
N GLY A 212 19.25 7.77 -2.12
CA GLY A 212 18.17 7.62 -1.13
C GLY A 212 16.88 7.04 -1.72
N LEU A 213 15.79 7.13 -0.96
CA LEU A 213 14.53 6.47 -1.28
C LEU A 213 13.33 7.33 -0.88
N HIS A 214 12.43 7.62 -1.83
CA HIS A 214 11.09 8.09 -1.52
C HIS A 214 10.14 6.90 -1.42
N ILE A 215 9.32 6.88 -0.37
CA ILE A 215 8.27 5.89 -0.17
C ILE A 215 6.93 6.62 -0.19
N TYR A 216 6.05 6.20 -1.10
CA TYR A 216 4.70 6.71 -1.25
C TYR A 216 3.75 5.69 -0.64
N CYS A 217 3.10 6.08 0.45
CA CYS A 217 2.26 5.19 1.24
C CYS A 217 0.92 5.82 1.61
N ASN A 218 -0.07 4.98 1.91
CA ASN A 218 -1.36 5.43 2.43
C ASN A 218 -1.27 5.73 3.92
N LYS A 219 -1.79 6.88 4.34
CA LYS A 219 -1.95 7.24 5.76
C LYS A 219 -3.03 6.41 6.42
N ASN A 220 -3.94 5.81 5.65
CA ASN A 220 -5.08 5.08 6.18
C ASN A 220 -5.87 5.93 7.20
N TYR A 221 -6.16 7.18 6.83
CA TYR A 221 -6.80 8.18 7.70
C TYR A 221 -6.06 8.53 8.99
N TYR A 222 -4.81 8.06 9.15
CA TYR A 222 -3.95 8.53 10.23
C TYR A 222 -3.67 10.02 10.04
N GLN A 223 -4.19 10.82 10.97
CA GLN A 223 -3.95 12.24 10.98
C GLN A 223 -2.52 12.49 11.46
N LEU A 224 -1.62 12.78 10.52
CA LEU A 224 -0.27 13.18 10.87
C LEU A 224 -0.34 14.44 11.74
N PRO A 225 0.35 14.47 12.90
CA PRO A 225 0.46 15.69 13.69
C PRO A 225 1.07 16.76 12.80
N SER A 226 0.34 17.86 12.61
CA SER A 226 0.66 18.90 11.61
C SER A 226 2.13 19.31 11.66
N ASN A 227 2.94 18.79 10.73
CA ASN A 227 4.22 19.32 10.28
C ASN A 227 4.63 18.54 9.01
N ARG A 228 4.68 19.24 7.87
CA ARG A 228 4.92 18.65 6.54
C ARG A 228 6.37 18.18 6.31
N ASN A 229 7.30 18.54 7.19
CA ASN A 229 8.75 18.32 7.07
C ASN A 229 9.36 17.99 8.46
N VAL A 230 8.90 16.93 9.13
CA VAL A 230 9.51 16.55 10.42
C VAL A 230 10.57 15.52 10.17
N LYS A 231 11.80 15.82 10.57
CA LYS A 231 12.82 14.79 10.68
C LYS A 231 12.42 13.78 11.76
N VAL A 232 11.99 12.60 11.33
CA VAL A 232 11.47 11.54 12.19
C VAL A 232 12.61 10.77 12.84
N ALA A 233 13.69 10.51 12.09
CA ALA A 233 14.83 9.74 12.57
C ALA A 233 16.15 10.22 11.94
N ILE A 234 17.22 10.09 12.72
CA ILE A 234 18.60 10.35 12.31
C ILE A 234 19.44 9.16 12.75
N THR A 235 20.24 8.62 11.86
CA THR A 235 21.21 7.56 12.15
C THR A 235 22.58 7.94 11.60
N ASP A 236 23.62 7.13 11.89
CA ASP A 236 24.96 7.33 11.32
C ASP A 236 25.05 7.00 9.81
N SER A 237 23.95 6.58 9.19
CA SER A 237 23.93 6.10 7.80
C SER A 237 22.84 6.73 6.94
N PHE A 238 21.73 7.13 7.53
CA PHE A 238 20.60 7.73 6.84
C PHE A 238 19.70 8.52 7.78
N ASP A 239 18.90 9.37 7.18
CA ASP A 239 17.91 10.23 7.80
C ASP A 239 16.52 9.93 7.24
N ILE A 240 15.47 10.13 8.03
CA ILE A 240 14.07 9.95 7.63
C ILE A 240 13.30 11.24 7.90
N ASP A 241 12.68 11.79 6.87
CA ASP A 241 11.78 12.96 6.90
C ASP A 241 10.35 12.62 6.46
#